data_AF-A0A822H290-F1
#
_entry.id   AF-A0A822H290-F1
#
_cell.length_a   1.000
_cell.length_b   1.000
_cell.length_c   1.000
_cell.angle_alpha   90.00
_cell.angle_beta   90.00
_cell.angle_gamma   90.00
#
_symmetry.space_group_name_H-M   'P 1'
#
loop_
_entity.id
_entity.type
_entity.pdbx_description
1 polymer ?
#
loop_
_entity_poly.entity_id
_entity_poly.type
_entity_poly.pdbx_seq_one_letter_code
_entity_poly.pdbx_strand_id
1 'polypeptide(L)'
;MKNYVKQELTTDVCVNEEEKENIIGQFIRSTYMLDNIPQQLKDPRVWLSVLKRLIIRVITANIDLNVPMQIYIERTDLWNEDLTQYLDLINITDNVLVRHTYVILEGIEAKSTQNNHLNTDSKTTSPPEISFSYCFLLL
;
A
#
# COMPACT_ATOMS: atom_id res chain seq x y z
N MET A 1 -13.68 10.74 -19.36
CA MET A 1 -14.09 10.37 -17.99
C MET A 1 -12.96 9.69 -17.19
N LYS A 2 -12.40 8.54 -17.61
CA LYS A 2 -11.22 7.92 -16.96
C LYS A 2 -10.00 8.87 -16.79
N ASN A 3 -9.71 9.68 -17.80
CA ASN A 3 -8.61 10.66 -17.74
C ASN A 3 -8.91 11.86 -16.82
N TYR A 4 -10.19 12.20 -16.61
CA TYR A 4 -10.61 13.33 -15.76
C TYR A 4 -10.53 12.98 -14.28
N VAL A 5 -11.00 11.79 -13.89
CA VAL A 5 -10.87 11.32 -12.51
C VAL A 5 -9.41 11.00 -12.17
N LYS A 6 -8.63 10.51 -13.14
CA LYS A 6 -7.17 10.43 -12.97
C LYS A 6 -6.60 11.82 -12.73
N GLN A 7 -6.97 12.84 -13.52
CA GLN A 7 -6.54 14.23 -13.30
C GLN A 7 -6.96 14.79 -11.93
N GLU A 8 -8.20 14.60 -11.48
CA GLU A 8 -8.65 15.08 -10.16
C GLU A 8 -7.97 14.36 -8.99
N LEU A 9 -7.62 13.08 -9.14
CA LEU A 9 -6.85 12.32 -8.16
C LEU A 9 -5.34 12.60 -8.23
N THR A 10 -4.84 13.29 -9.27
CA THR A 10 -3.39 13.46 -9.51
C THR A 10 -2.90 14.89 -9.60
N THR A 11 -3.72 15.85 -10.03
CA THR A 11 -3.19 17.12 -10.57
C THR A 11 -3.25 18.29 -9.58
N ASP A 12 -4.02 18.23 -8.48
CA ASP A 12 -4.12 19.35 -7.52
C ASP A 12 -4.55 18.90 -6.09
N VAL A 13 -4.17 17.69 -5.66
CA VAL A 13 -4.68 17.15 -4.39
C VAL A 13 -3.95 17.70 -3.17
N CYS A 14 -2.62 17.85 -3.27
CA CYS A 14 -1.77 18.41 -2.23
C CYS A 14 -1.04 19.63 -2.79
N VAL A 15 -0.89 20.66 -1.96
CA VAL A 15 -0.29 21.95 -2.32
C VAL A 15 1.23 21.82 -2.48
N ASN A 16 1.87 20.91 -1.74
CA ASN A 16 3.31 20.66 -1.79
C ASN A 16 3.70 19.23 -1.33
N GLU A 17 4.99 18.91 -1.47
CA GLU A 17 5.56 17.60 -1.06
C GLU A 17 5.50 17.33 0.45
N GLU A 18 5.53 18.38 1.29
CA GLU A 18 5.43 18.24 2.74
C GLU A 18 4.02 17.77 3.14
N GLU A 19 2.98 18.35 2.53
CA GLU A 19 1.60 17.92 2.72
C GLU A 19 1.39 16.48 2.22
N LYS A 20 2.00 16.14 1.08
CA LYS A 20 2.00 14.77 0.54
C LYS A 20 2.59 13.77 1.55
N GLU A 21 3.79 14.02 2.05
CA GLU A 21 4.43 13.14 3.04
C GLU A 21 3.65 13.09 4.35
N ASN A 22 3.06 14.20 4.78
CA ASN A 22 2.23 14.25 5.97
C ASN A 22 0.98 13.37 5.83
N ILE A 23 0.26 13.46 4.71
CA ILE A 23 -0.94 12.64 4.45
C ILE A 23 -0.58 11.15 4.36
N ILE A 24 0.49 10.81 3.64
CA ILE A 24 1.01 9.44 3.56
C ILE A 24 1.37 8.94 4.97
N GLY A 25 2.12 9.73 5.73
CA GLY A 25 2.56 9.38 7.08
C GLY A 25 1.40 9.15 8.04
N GLN A 26 0.37 10.00 7.99
CA GLN A 26 -0.84 9.84 8.78
C GLN A 26 -1.56 8.54 8.43
N PHE A 27 -1.83 8.30 7.14
CA PHE A 27 -2.48 7.08 6.69
C PHE A 27 -1.76 5.82 7.17
N ILE A 28 -0.43 5.78 7.01
CA ILE A 28 0.39 4.62 7.39
C ILE A 28 0.31 4.35 8.89
N ARG A 29 0.43 5.40 9.71
CA ARG A 29 0.38 5.29 11.19
C ARG A 29 -0.99 4.84 11.69
N SER A 30 -2.07 5.25 11.03
CA SER A 30 -3.44 4.87 11.37
C SER A 30 -3.88 3.51 10.82
N THR A 31 -3.03 2.82 10.05
CA THR A 31 -3.38 1.58 9.35
C THR A 31 -2.41 0.47 9.69
N TYR A 32 -1.52 0.09 8.78
CA TYR A 32 -0.70 -1.12 8.89
C TYR A 32 0.48 -1.02 9.87
N MET A 33 0.71 0.15 10.49
CA MET A 33 1.67 0.32 11.59
C MET A 33 1.03 0.26 12.98
N LEU A 34 -0.27 0.01 13.10
CA LEU A 34 -0.91 -0.19 14.39
C LEU A 34 -0.39 -1.47 15.06
N ASP A 35 -0.13 -1.41 16.36
CA ASP A 35 0.38 -2.57 17.09
C ASP A 35 -0.69 -3.66 17.24
N ASN A 36 -1.94 -3.23 17.46
CA ASN A 36 -3.08 -4.08 17.83
C ASN A 36 -3.96 -4.51 16.65
N ILE A 37 -3.42 -4.57 15.44
CA ILE A 37 -4.14 -5.10 14.27
C ILE A 37 -3.61 -6.48 13.85
N PRO A 38 -4.44 -7.32 13.22
CA PRO A 38 -4.00 -8.59 12.64
C PRO A 38 -2.82 -8.46 11.69
N GLN A 39 -1.97 -9.48 11.65
CA GLN A 39 -0.77 -9.50 10.80
C GLN A 39 -1.07 -9.29 9.32
N GLN A 40 -2.24 -9.74 8.85
CA GLN A 40 -2.70 -9.55 7.47
C GLN A 40 -2.88 -8.07 7.14
N LEU A 41 -3.42 -7.28 8.08
CA LEU A 41 -3.57 -5.84 7.92
C LEU A 41 -2.23 -5.10 8.07
N LYS A 42 -1.17 -5.75 8.57
CA LYS A 42 0.19 -5.19 8.55
C LYS A 42 0.87 -5.30 7.18
N ASP A 43 0.30 -6.07 6.25
CA ASP A 43 0.84 -6.23 4.89
C ASP A 43 0.43 -5.06 3.99
N PRO A 44 1.39 -4.24 3.49
CA PRO A 44 1.08 -3.13 2.59
C PRO A 44 0.34 -3.55 1.31
N ARG A 45 0.51 -4.80 0.86
CA ARG A 45 -0.15 -5.32 -0.35
C ARG A 45 -1.67 -5.39 -0.21
N VAL A 46 -2.17 -5.63 1.01
CA VAL A 46 -3.61 -5.61 1.31
C VAL A 46 -4.15 -4.20 1.08
N TRP A 47 -3.46 -3.20 1.61
CA TRP A 47 -3.83 -1.79 1.46
C TRP A 47 -3.75 -1.31 0.01
N LEU A 48 -2.72 -1.71 -0.74
CA LEU A 48 -2.64 -1.42 -2.17
C LEU A 48 -3.84 -1.96 -2.94
N SER A 49 -4.32 -3.16 -2.61
CA SER A 49 -5.52 -3.75 -3.21
C SER A 49 -6.78 -2.94 -2.88
N VAL A 50 -6.97 -2.59 -1.61
CA VAL A 50 -8.11 -1.77 -1.13
C VAL A 50 -8.13 -0.39 -1.79
N LEU A 51 -6.98 0.29 -1.82
CA LEU A 51 -6.84 1.62 -2.44
C LEU A 51 -7.13 1.57 -3.95
N LYS A 52 -6.66 0.53 -4.66
CA LYS A 52 -6.98 0.33 -6.09
C LYS A 52 -8.48 0.12 -6.31
N ARG A 53 -9.15 -0.66 -5.45
CA ARG A 53 -10.62 -0.84 -5.51
C ARG A 53 -11.35 0.48 -5.22
N LEU A 54 -10.88 1.25 -4.25
CA LEU A 54 -11.44 2.57 -3.94
C LEU A 54 -11.33 3.52 -5.13
N ILE A 55 -10.18 3.59 -5.80
CA ILE A 55 -10.00 4.39 -7.02
C ILE A 55 -11.01 3.99 -8.09
N ILE A 56 -11.18 2.68 -8.34
CA ILE A 56 -12.16 2.19 -9.32
C ILE A 56 -13.56 2.65 -8.94
N ARG A 57 -13.95 2.53 -7.67
CA ARG A 57 -15.26 3.01 -7.19
C ARG A 57 -15.44 4.51 -7.35
N VAL A 58 -14.42 5.29 -7.04
CA VAL A 58 -14.46 6.75 -7.22
C VAL A 58 -14.73 7.10 -8.68
N ILE A 59 -14.04 6.41 -9.60
CA ILE A 59 -14.22 6.58 -11.04
C ILE A 59 -15.63 6.16 -11.51
N THR A 60 -16.17 5.06 -10.97
CA THR A 60 -17.42 4.46 -11.49
C THR A 60 -18.68 5.04 -10.86
N ALA A 61 -18.63 5.45 -9.60
CA ALA A 61 -19.80 5.85 -8.81
C ALA A 61 -19.91 7.36 -8.59
N ASN A 62 -19.03 8.18 -9.18
CA ASN A 62 -19.02 9.64 -9.04
C ASN A 62 -19.07 10.09 -7.57
N ILE A 63 -18.18 9.50 -6.77
CA ILE A 63 -18.06 9.75 -5.33
C ILE A 63 -17.52 11.18 -5.10
N ASP A 64 -18.06 11.86 -4.08
CA ASP A 64 -17.48 13.12 -3.58
C ASP A 64 -16.06 12.87 -3.05
N LEU A 65 -15.09 13.63 -3.55
CA LEU A 65 -13.67 13.46 -3.21
C LEU A 65 -13.27 14.16 -1.90
N ASN A 66 -14.10 15.10 -1.40
CA ASN A 66 -13.79 15.91 -0.22
C ASN A 66 -14.34 15.31 1.09
N VAL A 67 -14.67 14.02 1.08
CA VAL A 67 -15.14 13.28 2.25
C VAL A 67 -14.02 12.47 2.90
N PRO A 68 -14.09 12.22 4.22
CA PRO A 68 -13.12 11.37 4.92
C PRO A 68 -12.99 9.99 4.29
N MET A 69 -11.75 9.52 4.13
CA MET A 69 -11.46 8.19 3.59
C MET A 69 -12.01 7.07 4.49
N GLN A 70 -12.06 7.30 5.81
CA GLN A 70 -12.57 6.36 6.81
C GLN A 70 -13.95 5.78 6.42
N ILE A 71 -14.86 6.64 5.93
CA ILE A 71 -16.22 6.25 5.50
C ILE A 71 -16.21 5.13 4.47
N TYR A 72 -15.20 5.12 3.59
CA TYR A 72 -15.05 4.10 2.56
C TYR A 72 -14.31 2.87 3.08
N ILE A 73 -13.35 3.06 3.97
CA ILE A 73 -12.59 1.97 4.57
C ILE A 73 -13.47 1.07 5.44
N GLU A 74 -14.49 1.61 6.10
CA GLU A 74 -15.48 0.83 6.86
C GLU A 74 -16.43 0.01 5.97
N ARG A 75 -16.41 0.22 4.64
CA ARG A 75 -17.27 -0.55 3.73
C ARG A 75 -16.70 -1.95 3.52
N THR A 76 -17.49 -2.93 3.95
CA THR A 76 -17.17 -4.36 3.85
C THR A 76 -16.81 -4.83 2.43
N ASP A 77 -17.40 -4.21 1.41
CA ASP A 77 -17.21 -4.57 0.00
C ASP A 77 -15.81 -4.27 -0.56
N LEU A 78 -15.00 -3.46 0.14
CA LEU A 78 -13.62 -3.21 -0.26
C LEU A 78 -12.65 -4.31 0.20
N TRP A 79 -13.06 -5.12 1.16
CA TRP A 79 -12.23 -6.08 1.85
C TRP A 79 -12.50 -7.52 1.41
N ASN A 80 -11.59 -8.41 1.78
CA ASN A 80 -11.91 -9.84 1.81
C ASN A 80 -12.71 -10.11 3.10
N GLU A 81 -13.67 -11.03 3.06
CA GLU A 81 -14.64 -11.26 4.15
C GLU A 81 -13.97 -11.40 5.53
N ASP A 82 -12.85 -12.12 5.61
CA ASP A 82 -12.09 -12.40 6.84
C ASP A 82 -11.53 -11.15 7.55
N LEU A 83 -11.32 -10.05 6.82
CA LEU A 83 -10.71 -8.83 7.35
C LEU A 83 -11.73 -7.80 7.84
N THR A 84 -13.00 -7.97 7.46
CA THR A 84 -14.10 -7.04 7.76
C THR A 84 -14.33 -6.84 9.26
N GLN A 85 -14.10 -7.89 10.05
CA GLN A 85 -14.27 -7.85 11.52
C GLN A 85 -13.25 -6.96 12.25
N TYR A 86 -12.20 -6.50 11.56
CA TYR A 86 -11.12 -5.71 12.16
C TYR A 86 -11.15 -4.24 11.73
N LEU A 87 -12.16 -3.83 10.96
CA LEU A 87 -12.24 -2.46 10.43
C LEU A 87 -12.41 -1.42 11.53
N ASP A 88 -13.07 -1.77 12.64
CA ASP A 88 -13.23 -0.91 13.82
C ASP A 88 -11.91 -0.57 14.51
N LEU A 89 -10.84 -1.33 14.24
CA LEU A 89 -9.50 -1.06 14.76
C LEU A 89 -8.75 -0.01 13.95
N ILE A 90 -9.22 0.30 12.74
CA ILE A 90 -8.63 1.27 11.84
C ILE A 90 -9.32 2.62 12.07
N ASN A 91 -8.52 3.64 12.39
CA ASN A 91 -9.03 5.00 12.59
C ASN A 91 -8.16 6.00 11.81
N ILE A 92 -8.54 6.22 10.56
CA ILE A 92 -7.88 7.18 9.68
C ILE A 92 -8.42 8.58 9.98
N THR A 93 -7.51 9.52 10.25
CA THR A 93 -7.86 10.90 10.56
C THR A 93 -8.73 11.55 9.47
N ASP A 94 -9.71 12.37 9.89
CA ASP A 94 -10.69 13.00 8.98
C ASP A 94 -10.09 13.93 7.92
N ASN A 95 -8.87 14.43 8.13
CA ASN A 95 -8.14 15.22 7.14
C ASN A 95 -7.59 14.38 5.98
N VAL A 96 -7.55 13.04 6.12
CA VAL A 96 -7.23 12.12 5.04
C VAL A 96 -8.51 11.81 4.26
N LEU A 97 -8.73 12.63 3.23
CA LEU A 97 -9.89 12.55 2.34
C LEU A 97 -9.72 11.56 1.19
N VAL A 98 -10.84 11.18 0.54
CA VAL A 98 -10.88 10.29 -0.62
C VAL A 98 -10.02 10.81 -1.78
N ARG A 99 -9.96 12.12 -2.00
CA ARG A 99 -9.06 12.73 -3.00
C ARG A 99 -7.59 12.30 -2.85
N HIS A 100 -7.13 12.01 -1.62
CA HIS A 100 -5.75 11.61 -1.34
C HIS A 100 -5.43 10.15 -1.70
N THR A 101 -6.42 9.35 -2.13
CA THR A 101 -6.25 7.90 -2.37
C THR A 101 -5.08 7.58 -3.29
N TYR A 102 -4.90 8.35 -4.37
CA TYR A 102 -3.84 8.10 -5.33
C TYR A 102 -2.45 8.48 -4.78
N VAL A 103 -2.35 9.61 -4.08
CA VAL A 103 -1.11 10.02 -3.40
C VAL A 103 -0.66 8.99 -2.38
N ILE A 104 -1.59 8.45 -1.60
CA ILE A 104 -1.33 7.40 -0.63
C ILE A 104 -0.87 6.12 -1.33
N LEU A 105 -1.53 5.74 -2.42
CA LEU A 105 -1.15 4.57 -3.22
C LEU A 105 0.31 4.67 -3.69
N GLU A 106 0.69 5.79 -4.32
CA GLU A 106 2.07 6.01 -4.76
C GLU A 106 3.07 5.98 -3.59
N GLY A 107 2.72 6.61 -2.47
CA GLY A 107 3.55 6.63 -1.27
C GLY A 107 3.84 5.23 -0.71
N ILE A 108 2.82 4.35 -0.69
CA ILE A 108 2.97 2.97 -0.25
C ILE A 108 3.80 2.16 -1.26
N GLU A 109 3.55 2.31 -2.56
CA GLU A 109 4.31 1.60 -3.61
C GLU A 109 5.80 1.99 -3.60
N ALA A 110 6.12 3.27 -3.40
CA ALA A 110 7.49 3.77 -3.28
C ALA A 110 8.20 3.15 -2.06
N LYS A 111 7.57 3.19 -0.87
CA LYS A 111 8.14 2.61 0.36
C LYS A 111 8.31 1.09 0.27
N SER A 112 7.38 0.40 -0.40
CA SER A 112 7.50 -1.05 -0.63
C SER A 112 8.66 -1.39 -1.58
N THR A 113 8.91 -0.56 -2.60
CA THR A 113 10.00 -0.78 -3.56
C THR A 113 11.37 -0.50 -2.93
N GLN A 114 11.47 0.53 -2.09
CA GLN A 114 12.70 0.87 -1.37
C GLN A 114 13.14 -0.25 -0.41
N ASN A 115 12.19 -0.90 0.29
CA ASN A 115 12.49 -2.02 1.18
C ASN A 115 12.95 -3.28 0.44
N ASN A 116 12.55 -3.46 -0.82
CA ASN A 116 13.00 -4.58 -1.65
C ASN A 116 14.41 -4.38 -2.22
N HIS A 117 14.83 -3.14 -2.46
CA HIS A 117 16.16 -2.83 -3.02
C HIS A 117 17.28 -2.91 -1.97
N LEU A 118 16.99 -2.68 -0.69
CA LEU A 118 17.96 -2.78 0.40
C LEU A 118 18.33 -4.24 0.76
N ASN A 119 17.52 -5.23 0.33
CA ASN A 119 17.76 -6.65 0.60
C ASN A 119 18.62 -7.35 -0.48
N THR A 120 19.06 -6.64 -1.52
CA THR A 120 19.86 -7.23 -2.62
C THR A 120 21.35 -6.91 -2.61
N ASP A 121 21.83 -6.03 -1.74
CA ASP A 121 23.24 -5.57 -1.73
C ASP A 121 24.11 -6.16 -0.60
N SER A 122 23.73 -7.30 -0.02
CA SER A 122 24.59 -8.06 0.90
C SER A 122 24.76 -9.52 0.50
N LYS A 123 25.38 -9.75 -0.66
CA LYS A 123 26.02 -11.03 -0.95
C LYS A 123 27.35 -10.84 -1.69
N THR A 124 28.35 -10.32 -0.96
CA THR A 124 29.75 -10.52 -1.32
C THR A 124 30.30 -11.70 -0.55
N THR A 125 30.45 -12.86 -1.19
CA THR A 125 31.50 -13.82 -0.82
C THR A 125 31.87 -14.69 -2.02
N SER A 126 33.00 -14.32 -2.63
CA SER A 126 34.02 -15.09 -3.40
C SER A 126 33.62 -16.18 -4.43
N PRO A 127 34.39 -16.32 -5.53
CA PRO A 127 34.18 -17.36 -6.54
C PRO A 127 34.53 -18.76 -6.00
N PRO A 128 33.85 -19.84 -6.44
CA PRO A 128 34.22 -21.18 -6.04
C PRO A 128 35.51 -21.64 -6.74
N GLU A 129 36.54 -21.93 -5.94
CA GLU A 129 37.66 -22.77 -6.33
C GLU A 129 37.17 -24.22 -6.59
N ILE A 130 37.75 -24.83 -7.61
CA ILE A 130 37.50 -26.20 -8.08
C ILE A 130 38.18 -27.20 -7.14
N SER A 131 37.51 -28.30 -6.75
CA SER A 131 38.17 -29.62 -6.67
C SER A 131 37.17 -30.79 -6.70
N PHE A 132 37.58 -31.82 -7.44
CA PHE A 132 36.88 -33.04 -7.83
C PHE A 132 36.78 -34.11 -6.74
N SER A 133 35.95 -35.14 -7.02
CA SER A 133 35.97 -36.56 -6.56
C SER A 133 34.70 -36.92 -5.77
N TYR A 134 33.86 -37.90 -6.12
CA TYR A 134 34.04 -39.19 -6.77
C TYR A 134 32.82 -39.55 -7.64
N CYS A 135 33.03 -40.09 -8.84
CA CYS A 135 32.00 -40.89 -9.52
C CYS A 135 32.03 -42.33 -8.98
N PHE A 136 30.84 -42.80 -8.60
CA PHE A 136 30.58 -44.17 -8.16
C PHE A 136 30.65 -45.17 -9.33
N LEU A 137 31.21 -46.34 -9.01
CA LEU A 137 30.93 -47.69 -9.53
C LEU A 137 29.85 -47.82 -10.62
N LEU A 138 30.22 -48.49 -11.72
CA LEU A 138 29.34 -49.47 -12.39
C LEU A 138 30.19 -50.58 -13.01
N LEU A 139 29.72 -51.81 -12.77
CA LEU A 139 30.10 -53.15 -13.23
C LEU A 139 30.82 -53.25 -14.58
#